data_AF-A0A0C9YM90-F1
#
_entry.id   AF-A0A0C9YM90-F1
#
_cell.length_a   1.000
_cell.length_b   1.000
_cell.length_c   1.000
_cell.angle_alpha   90.00
_cell.angle_beta   90.00
_cell.angle_gamma   90.00
#
_symmetry.space_group_name_H-M   'P 1'
#
loop_
_entity.id
_entity.type
_entity.pdbx_description
1 polymer ?
#
loop_
_entity_poly.entity_id
_entity_poly.type
_entity_poly.pdbx_seq_one_letter_code
_entity_poly.pdbx_strand_id
1 'polypeptide(L)'
;AHTTWLISWCKTYPDTHIKLFSDSHQDAVNEGWRRQQMGAQKEVYYQQVADTVFTHDHDIHIRHLYSQYPSLLCKKYNEANKTLGSTGVGLTSAELQECPDMKKLLDKIVANFPWWEDLHGFWRTN
;
A
#
# COMPACT_ATOMS: atom_id res chain seq x y z
N ALA A 1 -15.51 -0.54 5.58
CA ALA A 1 -14.19 0.05 5.89
C ALA A 1 -13.32 -0.01 4.63
N HIS A 2 -12.56 1.04 4.32
CA HIS A 2 -11.78 1.14 3.07
C HIS A 2 -10.72 0.04 2.96
N THR A 3 -10.17 -0.35 4.12
CA THR A 3 -9.37 -1.54 4.35
C THR A 3 -9.92 -2.80 3.68
N THR A 4 -11.21 -3.12 3.88
CA THR A 4 -11.80 -4.36 3.36
C THR A 4 -11.83 -4.38 1.84
N TRP A 5 -12.14 -3.24 1.21
CA TRP A 5 -12.18 -3.11 -0.25
C TRP A 5 -10.77 -3.13 -0.86
N LEU A 6 -9.82 -2.46 -0.24
CA LEU A 6 -8.42 -2.45 -0.68
C LEU A 6 -7.79 -3.84 -0.61
N ILE A 7 -7.99 -4.56 0.50
CA ILE A 7 -7.50 -5.93 0.67
C ILE A 7 -8.20 -6.90 -0.27
N SER A 8 -9.52 -6.76 -0.45
CA SER A 8 -10.26 -7.55 -1.44
C SER A 8 -9.72 -7.31 -2.85
N TRP A 9 -9.44 -6.06 -3.21
CA TRP A 9 -8.86 -5.71 -4.50
C TRP A 9 -7.47 -6.33 -4.68
N CYS A 10 -6.61 -6.28 -3.66
CA CYS A 10 -5.29 -6.93 -3.70
C CYS A 10 -5.40 -8.44 -3.95
N LYS A 11 -6.39 -9.11 -3.34
CA LYS A 11 -6.66 -10.55 -3.57
C LYS A 11 -7.22 -10.84 -4.96
N THR A 12 -8.08 -9.96 -5.49
CA THR A 12 -8.67 -10.10 -6.83
C THR A 12 -7.64 -9.84 -7.92
N TYR A 13 -6.67 -8.95 -7.68
CA TYR A 13 -5.67 -8.52 -8.65
C TYR A 13 -4.23 -8.64 -8.10
N PRO A 14 -3.76 -9.85 -7.80
CA PRO A 14 -2.44 -10.06 -7.16
C PRO A 14 -1.29 -9.50 -8.00
N ASP A 15 -1.31 -9.74 -9.31
CA ASP A 15 -0.29 -9.24 -10.24
C ASP A 15 -0.25 -7.71 -10.32
N THR A 16 -1.42 -7.07 -10.27
CA THR A 16 -1.55 -5.61 -10.36
C THR A 16 -1.05 -4.94 -9.10
N HIS A 17 -1.39 -5.50 -7.94
CA HIS A 17 -0.90 -5.03 -6.65
C HIS A 17 0.63 -5.09 -6.59
N ILE A 18 1.26 -6.20 -7.01
CA ILE A 18 2.72 -6.32 -7.09
C ILE A 18 3.31 -5.23 -7.98
N LYS A 19 2.74 -5.01 -9.16
CA LYS A 19 3.22 -3.99 -10.13
C LYS A 19 3.13 -2.56 -9.59
N LEU A 20 2.11 -2.24 -8.80
CA LEU A 20 1.86 -0.89 -8.32
C LEU A 20 2.70 -0.49 -7.10
N PHE A 21 2.96 -1.43 -6.22
CA PHE A 21 3.45 -1.17 -4.86
C PHE A 21 4.79 -1.85 -4.54
N SER A 22 5.35 -2.68 -5.44
CA SER A 22 6.70 -3.22 -5.28
C SER A 22 7.76 -2.12 -5.53
N ASP A 23 8.32 -1.58 -4.45
CA ASP A 23 9.24 -0.42 -4.50
C ASP A 23 10.72 -0.79 -4.74
N SER A 24 11.06 -2.08 -4.88
CA SER A 24 12.46 -2.51 -5.08
C SER A 24 12.59 -3.87 -5.76
N HIS A 25 13.59 -4.01 -6.65
CA HIS A 25 13.98 -5.31 -7.21
C HIS A 25 14.45 -6.27 -6.12
N GLN A 26 15.10 -5.74 -5.08
CA GLN A 26 15.66 -6.54 -3.99
C GLN A 26 14.57 -7.07 -3.06
N ASP A 27 13.54 -6.26 -2.76
CA ASP A 27 12.46 -6.70 -1.86
C ASP A 27 11.57 -7.74 -2.53
N ALA A 28 11.22 -7.54 -3.81
CA ALA A 28 10.50 -8.56 -4.58
C ALA A 28 11.28 -9.89 -4.65
N VAL A 29 12.61 -9.83 -4.84
CA VAL A 29 13.46 -11.03 -4.85
C VAL A 29 13.55 -11.67 -3.46
N ASN A 30 13.73 -10.87 -2.40
CA ASN A 30 13.79 -11.35 -1.02
C ASN A 30 12.48 -12.00 -0.55
N GLU A 31 11.34 -11.52 -1.07
CA GLU A 31 10.01 -12.06 -0.78
C GLU A 31 9.63 -13.22 -1.73
N GLY A 32 10.50 -13.60 -2.67
CA GLY A 32 10.27 -14.71 -3.61
C GLY A 32 9.32 -14.35 -4.76
N TRP A 33 9.00 -13.08 -4.93
CA TRP A 33 8.04 -12.58 -5.91
C TRP A 33 8.76 -12.25 -7.23
N ARG A 34 8.26 -12.83 -8.33
CA ARG A 34 8.76 -12.45 -9.66
C ARG A 34 8.23 -11.07 -10.03
N ARG A 35 9.14 -10.09 -10.16
CA ARG A 35 8.79 -8.75 -10.65
C ARG A 35 8.13 -8.85 -12.02
N GLN A 36 6.88 -8.38 -12.13
CA GLN A 36 6.16 -8.39 -13.38
C GLN A 36 6.23 -7.03 -14.08
N GLN A 37 6.38 -7.04 -15.40
CA GLN A 37 6.24 -5.82 -16.20
C GLN A 37 4.77 -5.46 -16.38
N MET A 38 4.48 -4.16 -16.43
CA MET A 38 3.15 -3.68 -16.77
C MET A 38 2.88 -3.89 -18.25
N GLY A 39 1.79 -4.60 -18.58
CA GLY A 39 1.34 -4.77 -19.96
C GLY A 39 0.58 -3.56 -20.52
N ALA A 40 0.30 -2.56 -19.69
CA ALA A 40 -0.44 -1.34 -20.00
C ALA A 40 0.22 -0.14 -19.30
N GLN A 41 -0.26 1.08 -19.57
CA GLN A 41 0.21 2.28 -18.87
C GLN A 41 -0.11 2.21 -17.37
N LYS A 42 0.79 2.77 -16.54
CA LYS A 42 0.69 2.72 -15.07
C LYS A 42 -0.60 3.35 -14.56
N GLU A 43 -1.05 4.39 -15.25
CA GLU A 43 -2.27 5.15 -15.01
C GLU A 43 -3.52 4.26 -15.04
N VAL A 44 -3.57 3.25 -15.91
CA VAL A 44 -4.72 2.32 -16.01
C VAL A 44 -4.90 1.54 -14.71
N TYR A 45 -3.80 1.06 -14.14
CA TYR A 45 -3.82 0.30 -12.89
C TYR A 45 -4.16 1.20 -11.68
N TYR A 46 -3.67 2.44 -11.68
CA TYR A 46 -4.06 3.42 -10.66
C TYR A 46 -5.56 3.71 -10.71
N GLN A 47 -6.12 3.96 -11.90
CA GLN A 47 -7.55 4.21 -12.03
C GLN A 47 -8.38 3.01 -11.56
N GLN A 48 -7.95 1.80 -11.92
CA GLN A 48 -8.63 0.56 -11.51
C GLN A 48 -8.71 0.40 -9.99
N VAL A 49 -7.62 0.64 -9.25
CA VAL A 49 -7.66 0.57 -7.78
C VAL A 49 -8.53 1.68 -7.21
N ALA A 50 -8.46 2.90 -7.76
CA ALA A 50 -9.27 4.00 -7.27
C ALA A 50 -10.77 3.76 -7.46
N ASP A 51 -11.16 3.26 -8.63
CA ASP A 51 -12.55 2.96 -8.95
C ASP A 51 -13.10 1.82 -8.10
N THR A 52 -12.27 0.81 -7.78
CA THR A 52 -12.72 -0.32 -6.97
C THR A 52 -12.79 0.01 -5.49
N VAL A 53 -11.82 0.76 -4.98
CA VAL A 53 -11.64 0.98 -3.53
C VAL A 53 -12.39 2.22 -3.04
N PHE A 54 -12.42 3.31 -3.82
CA PHE A 54 -12.91 4.61 -3.34
C PHE A 54 -14.21 5.10 -3.98
N THR A 55 -14.72 4.48 -5.06
CA THR A 55 -15.98 4.93 -5.70
C THR A 55 -17.18 4.94 -4.76
N HIS A 56 -17.24 3.97 -3.85
CA HIS A 56 -18.33 3.80 -2.88
C HIS A 56 -17.93 4.24 -1.47
N ASP A 57 -16.86 5.04 -1.34
CA ASP A 57 -16.43 5.60 -0.07
C ASP A 57 -17.51 6.54 0.49
N HIS A 58 -17.73 6.46 1.81
CA HIS A 58 -18.70 7.32 2.48
C HIS A 58 -18.17 8.76 2.63
N ASP A 59 -16.86 8.93 2.66
CA ASP A 59 -16.20 10.23 2.70
C ASP A 59 -16.04 10.76 1.26
N ILE A 60 -16.82 11.79 0.95
CA ILE A 60 -16.81 12.43 -0.36
C ILE A 60 -15.44 13.05 -0.71
N HIS A 61 -14.67 13.49 0.30
CA HIS A 61 -13.34 14.06 0.10
C HIS A 61 -12.34 12.98 -0.27
N ILE A 62 -12.39 11.82 0.38
CA ILE A 62 -11.54 10.67 0.04
C ILE A 62 -11.87 10.19 -1.37
N ARG A 63 -13.16 10.04 -1.69
CA ARG A 63 -13.59 9.65 -3.05
C ARG A 63 -13.07 10.60 -4.12
N HIS A 64 -13.25 11.91 -3.92
CA HIS A 64 -12.80 12.90 -4.89
C HIS A 64 -11.28 12.92 -5.02
N LEU A 65 -10.56 12.87 -3.90
CA LEU A 65 -9.10 12.92 -3.86
C LEU A 65 -8.48 11.78 -4.66
N TYR A 66 -8.91 10.54 -4.43
CA TYR A 66 -8.33 9.39 -5.11
C TYR A 66 -8.91 9.13 -6.50
N SER A 67 -10.11 9.63 -6.82
CA SER A 67 -10.60 9.66 -8.20
C SER A 67 -9.78 10.64 -9.05
N GLN A 68 -9.42 11.80 -8.51
CA GLN A 68 -8.62 12.81 -9.23
C GLN A 68 -7.12 12.47 -9.25
N TYR A 69 -6.61 11.88 -8.16
CA TYR A 69 -5.19 11.55 -7.98
C TYR A 69 -5.01 10.09 -7.56
N PRO A 70 -5.31 9.12 -8.43
CA PRO A 70 -5.26 7.71 -8.06
C PRO A 70 -3.82 7.22 -7.76
N SER A 71 -2.82 7.86 -8.35
CA SER A 71 -1.39 7.61 -8.05
C SER A 71 -0.98 8.00 -6.62
N LEU A 72 -1.80 8.80 -5.92
CA LEU A 72 -1.51 9.24 -4.55
C LEU A 72 -1.43 8.06 -3.57
N LEU A 73 -2.22 7.01 -3.82
CA LEU A 73 -2.24 5.80 -2.98
C LEU A 73 -0.85 5.14 -2.93
N CYS A 74 -0.25 4.88 -4.09
CA CYS A 74 1.07 4.28 -4.17
C CYS A 74 2.18 5.23 -3.69
N LYS A 75 2.04 6.54 -3.94
CA LYS A 75 2.99 7.54 -3.43
C LYS A 75 3.03 7.52 -1.90
N LYS A 76 1.86 7.57 -1.25
CA LYS A 76 1.76 7.54 0.22
C LYS A 76 2.32 6.24 0.80
N TYR A 77 2.05 5.11 0.17
CA TYR A 77 2.61 3.82 0.59
C TYR A 77 4.15 3.81 0.49
N ASN A 78 4.71 4.24 -0.64
CA ASN A 78 6.16 4.27 -0.83
C ASN A 78 6.84 5.30 0.10
N GLU A 79 6.21 6.44 0.37
CA GLU A 79 6.68 7.43 1.34
C GLU A 79 6.68 6.87 2.77
N ALA A 80 5.64 6.12 3.15
CA ALA A 80 5.59 5.43 4.44
C ALA A 80 6.71 4.40 4.56
N ASN A 81 6.93 3.58 3.54
CA ASN A 81 8.00 2.59 3.54
C ASN A 81 9.40 3.24 3.58
N LYS A 82 9.60 4.36 2.86
CA LYS A 82 10.83 5.17 2.96
C LYS A 82 11.03 5.77 4.35
N THR A 83 9.95 6.18 5.00
CA THR A 83 10.00 6.73 6.36
C THR A 83 10.42 5.67 7.39
N LEU A 84 10.00 4.42 7.19
CA LEU A 84 10.47 3.28 7.97
C LEU A 84 11.92 2.91 7.67
N GLY A 85 12.39 3.24 6.46
CA GLY A 85 13.76 3.00 6.03
C GLY A 85 14.15 1.53 6.12
N SER A 86 15.45 1.24 6.19
CA SER A 86 15.97 -0.13 6.37
C SER A 86 15.53 -0.80 7.67
N THR A 87 15.15 -0.01 8.69
CA THR A 87 14.86 -0.51 10.04
C THR A 87 13.46 -1.12 10.14
N GLY A 88 12.53 -0.73 9.28
CA GLY A 88 11.21 -1.36 9.18
C GLY A 88 11.08 -2.42 8.09
N VAL A 89 12.15 -2.65 7.30
CA VAL A 89 12.16 -3.71 6.28
C VAL A 89 12.01 -5.06 6.97
N GLY A 90 11.03 -5.84 6.53
CA GLY A 90 10.77 -7.17 7.07
C GLY A 90 10.10 -7.21 8.44
N LEU A 91 9.76 -6.08 9.05
CA LEU A 91 9.00 -6.05 10.30
C LEU A 91 7.49 -5.93 10.03
N THR A 92 6.71 -6.67 10.80
CA THR A 92 5.24 -6.55 10.88
C THR A 92 4.85 -5.30 11.67
N SER A 93 3.60 -4.84 11.52
CA SER A 93 3.08 -3.73 12.34
C SER A 93 3.18 -4.04 13.83
N ALA A 94 2.93 -5.29 14.25
CA ALA A 94 3.09 -5.73 15.63
C ALA A 94 4.53 -5.57 16.14
N GLU A 95 5.52 -6.06 15.38
CA GLU A 95 6.95 -5.93 15.72
C GLU A 95 7.39 -4.46 15.76
N LEU A 96 6.85 -3.61 14.88
CA LEU A 96 7.12 -2.17 14.89
C LEU A 96 6.54 -1.48 16.14
N GLN A 97 5.41 -1.95 16.67
CA GLN A 97 4.82 -1.40 17.89
C GLN A 97 5.59 -1.76 19.16
N GLU A 98 6.35 -2.85 19.16
CA GLU A 98 7.18 -3.27 20.30
C GLU A 98 8.42 -2.37 20.51
N CYS A 99 8.86 -1.69 19.45
CA CYS A 99 9.96 -0.71 19.51
C CYS A 99 9.41 0.71 19.73
N PRO A 100 9.70 1.40 20.86
CA PRO A 100 9.12 2.72 21.15
C PRO A 100 9.38 3.80 20.09
N ASP A 101 10.54 3.77 19.45
CA ASP A 101 10.91 4.72 18.39
C ASP A 101 10.18 4.40 17.08
N MET A 102 10.01 3.12 16.75
CA MET A 102 9.26 2.68 15.57
C MET A 102 7.77 2.91 15.73
N LYS A 103 7.22 2.70 16.93
CA LYS A 103 5.84 3.03 17.26
C LYS A 103 5.50 4.49 16.98
N LYS A 104 6.37 5.43 17.39
CA LYS A 104 6.17 6.87 17.10
C LYS A 104 6.20 7.17 15.59
N LEU A 105 7.01 6.45 14.82
CA LEU A 105 7.04 6.58 13.36
C LEU A 105 5.79 5.97 12.72
N LEU A 106 5.36 4.81 13.20
CA LEU A 106 4.14 4.14 12.77
C LEU A 106 2.90 5.00 13.03
N ASP A 107 2.78 5.61 14.22
CA ASP A 107 1.69 6.52 14.56
C ASP A 107 1.60 7.70 13.56
N LYS A 108 2.75 8.25 13.15
CA LYS A 108 2.82 9.32 12.13
C LYS A 108 2.44 8.83 10.75
N ILE A 109 2.84 7.61 10.39
CA ILE A 109 2.48 6.98 9.11
C ILE A 109 0.98 6.74 9.06
N VAL A 110 0.40 6.11 10.08
CA VAL A 110 -1.04 5.80 10.15
C VAL A 110 -1.88 7.08 10.20
N ALA A 111 -1.41 8.14 10.89
CA ALA A 111 -2.10 9.43 10.87
C ALA A 111 -2.19 10.05 9.45
N ASN A 112 -1.16 9.87 8.62
CA ASN A 112 -1.10 10.41 7.25
C ASN A 112 -1.67 9.46 6.19
N PHE A 113 -1.61 8.16 6.47
CA PHE A 113 -2.01 7.07 5.59
C PHE A 113 -2.58 5.90 6.41
N PRO A 114 -3.87 5.98 6.80
CA PRO A 114 -4.49 5.01 7.72
C PRO A 114 -4.50 3.56 7.22
N TRP A 115 -4.38 3.34 5.91
CA TRP A 115 -4.43 2.00 5.32
C TRP A 115 -3.07 1.32 5.22
N TRP A 116 -2.02 1.95 5.77
CA TRP A 116 -0.67 1.42 5.71
C TRP A 116 -0.55 0.04 6.37
N GLU A 117 -1.06 -0.11 7.60
CA GLU A 117 -0.94 -1.36 8.36
C GLU A 117 -1.63 -2.53 7.67
N ASP A 118 -2.81 -2.29 7.08
CA ASP A 118 -3.57 -3.32 6.38
C ASP A 118 -2.85 -3.77 5.11
N LEU A 119 -2.39 -2.81 4.30
CA LEU A 119 -1.60 -3.11 3.12
C LEU A 119 -0.34 -3.88 3.51
N HIS A 120 0.45 -3.33 4.43
CA HIS A 120 1.72 -3.91 4.88
C HIS A 120 1.54 -5.30 5.51
N GLY A 121 0.48 -5.49 6.30
CA GLY A 121 0.11 -6.80 6.85
C GLY A 121 -0.25 -7.81 5.75
N PHE A 122 -0.98 -7.38 4.72
CA PHE A 122 -1.27 -8.22 3.55
C PHE A 122 -0.01 -8.62 2.81
N TRP A 123 0.95 -7.70 2.63
CA TRP A 123 2.27 -7.97 2.05
C TRP A 123 3.04 -9.07 2.80
N ARG A 124 2.93 -9.12 4.13
CA ARG A 124 3.71 -10.09 4.95
C ARG A 124 3.05 -11.47 5.07
N THR A 125 1.76 -11.58 4.77
CA THR A 125 0.97 -12.80 5.05
C THR A 125 0.56 -13.59 3.82
N ASN A 126 0.81 -13.09 2.60
CA ASN A 126 0.52 -13.77 1.32
C ASN A 126 1.75 -13.73 0.42
#